data_AF-A0A968MFC0-F1
#
_entry.id   AF-A0A968MFC0-F1
#
_cell.length_a   1.000
_cell.length_b   1.000
_cell.length_c   1.000
_cell.angle_alpha   90.00
_cell.angle_beta   90.00
_cell.angle_gamma   90.00
#
_symmetry.space_group_name_H-M   'P 1'
#
loop_
_entity.id
_entity.type
_entity.pdbx_description
1 polymer ?
#
loop_
_entity_poly.entity_id
_entity_poly.type
_entity_poly.pdbx_seq_one_letter_code
_entity_poly.pdbx_strand_id
1 'polypeptide(L)'
;IEQILTRQEDGKLLPFARRHELVAQMPEMKKKYPRYSDYVGQGIHDMFTPTQLEESMQLKATNLASMVLLSQPNGQYIVKDLPALAQFFSCLWFISQ
;
A
#
# COMPACT_ATOMS: atom_id res chain seq x y z
N ILE A 1 6.59 -12.62 10.65
CA ILE A 1 6.00 -12.30 9.33
C ILE A 1 6.26 -10.82 9.13
N GLU A 2 7.09 -10.47 8.15
CA GLU A 2 7.39 -9.07 7.82
C GLU A 2 6.48 -8.62 6.66
N GLN A 3 6.00 -7.37 6.72
CA GLN A 3 5.14 -6.80 5.68
C GLN A 3 5.90 -5.76 4.86
N ILE A 4 5.64 -5.72 3.56
CA ILE A 4 6.20 -4.71 2.65
C ILE A 4 5.06 -4.07 1.89
N LEU A 5 4.84 -2.78 2.14
CA LEU A 5 3.88 -2.00 1.37
C LEU A 5 4.53 -1.56 0.06
N THR A 6 3.78 -1.69 -1.03
CA THR A 6 4.27 -1.34 -2.37
C THR A 6 3.30 -0.41 -3.06
N ARG A 7 3.84 0.45 -3.92
CA ARG A 7 3.09 1.28 -4.86
C ARG A 7 3.37 0.76 -6.26
N GLN A 8 2.31 0.65 -7.05
CA GLN A 8 2.46 0.37 -8.48
C GLN A 8 2.75 1.68 -9.21
N GLU A 9 3.87 1.73 -9.92
CA GLU A 9 4.30 2.87 -10.73
C GLU A 9 4.93 2.33 -12.02
N ASP A 10 4.44 2.77 -13.19
CA ASP A 10 4.87 2.30 -14.51
C ASP A 10 4.95 0.77 -14.67
N GLY A 11 3.97 0.07 -14.09
CA GLY A 11 3.90 -1.40 -14.12
C GLY A 11 4.87 -2.12 -13.18
N LYS A 12 5.71 -1.39 -12.44
CA LYS A 12 6.60 -1.93 -11.40
C LYS A 12 5.98 -1.75 -10.02
N LEU A 13 6.22 -2.71 -9.14
CA LEU A 13 5.87 -2.62 -7.72
C LEU A 13 7.08 -2.07 -6.95
N LEU A 14 7.04 -0.79 -6.61
CA LEU A 14 8.08 -0.11 -5.87
C LEU A 14 7.78 -0.17 -4.36
N PRO A 15 8.77 -0.47 -3.51
CA PRO A 15 8.57 -0.45 -2.06
C PRO A 15 8.31 0.98 -1.56
N PHE A 16 7.38 1.13 -0.63
CA PHE A 16 7.11 2.41 0.03
C PHE A 16 8.19 2.76 1.06
N ALA A 17 8.77 1.73 1.70
CA ALA A 17 9.84 1.89 2.67
C ALA A 17 11.11 2.43 2.02
N ARG A 18 11.83 3.31 2.72
CA ARG A 18 13.18 3.73 2.31
C ARG A 18 14.20 2.66 2.68
N ARG A 19 15.37 2.70 2.03
CA ARG A 19 16.45 1.74 2.27
C ARG A 19 16.75 1.50 3.76
N HIS A 20 16.87 2.55 4.57
CA HIS A 20 17.22 2.38 5.98
C HIS A 20 16.08 1.72 6.78
N GLU A 21 14.82 2.03 6.46
CA GLU A 21 13.64 1.39 7.07
C GLU A 21 13.59 -0.08 6.70
N LEU A 22 13.81 -0.39 5.41
CA LEU A 22 13.87 -1.76 4.92
C LEU A 22 15.01 -2.56 5.57
N VAL A 23 16.21 -1.98 5.71
CA VAL A 23 17.36 -2.63 6.34
C VAL A 23 17.14 -2.81 7.86
N ALA A 24 16.42 -1.89 8.50
CA ALA A 24 16.04 -2.02 9.91
C ALA A 24 15.07 -3.19 10.13
N GLN A 25 14.13 -3.40 9.21
CA GLN A 25 13.20 -4.54 9.24
C GLN A 25 13.86 -5.85 8.79
N MET A 26 14.70 -5.80 7.75
CA MET A 26 15.34 -6.94 7.12
C MET A 26 16.85 -6.70 6.98
N PRO A 27 17.65 -7.00 8.02
CA PRO A 27 19.10 -6.75 8.02
C PRO A 27 19.86 -7.40 6.86
N GLU A 28 19.33 -8.49 6.30
CA GLU A 28 19.89 -9.18 5.14
C GLU A 28 19.96 -8.29 3.89
N MET A 29 19.02 -7.35 3.76
CA MET A 29 18.96 -6.38 2.65
C MET A 29 20.17 -5.44 2.64
N LYS A 30 20.89 -5.31 3.77
CA LYS A 30 22.12 -4.51 3.84
C LYS A 30 23.21 -5.04 2.91
N LYS A 31 23.27 -6.36 2.71
CA LYS A 31 24.24 -6.99 1.79
C LYS A 31 23.89 -6.72 0.33
N LYS A 32 22.60 -6.75 0.00
CA LYS A 32 22.09 -6.53 -1.35
C LYS A 32 22.10 -5.05 -1.76
N TYR A 33 21.80 -4.16 -0.81
CA TYR A 33 21.74 -2.71 -1.02
C TYR A 33 22.70 -1.98 -0.07
N PRO A 34 24.02 -2.02 -0.33
CA PRO A 34 24.99 -1.38 0.55
C PRO A 34 24.88 0.15 0.53
N ARG A 35 24.58 0.76 -0.63
CA ARG A 35 24.41 2.21 -0.78
C ARG A 35 22.96 2.57 -1.10
N TYR A 36 22.60 3.83 -0.89
CA TYR A 36 21.28 4.35 -1.27
C TYR A 36 21.06 4.35 -2.77
N SER A 37 22.10 4.65 -3.57
CA SER A 37 22.05 4.62 -5.03
C SER A 37 21.63 3.26 -5.58
N ASP A 38 22.02 2.17 -4.90
CA ASP A 38 21.75 0.80 -5.35
C ASP A 38 20.28 0.40 -5.08
N TYR A 39 19.56 1.17 -4.27
CA TYR A 39 18.16 0.93 -3.90
C TYR A 39 17.16 1.71 -4.76
N VAL A 40 17.57 2.84 -5.34
CA VAL A 40 16.67 3.74 -6.06
C VAL A 40 16.07 3.04 -7.27
N GLY A 41 14.73 3.04 -7.37
CA GLY A 41 14.01 2.49 -8.52
C GLY A 41 13.94 0.96 -8.58
N GLN A 42 14.44 0.26 -7.55
CA GLN A 42 14.36 -1.19 -7.46
C GLN A 42 12.92 -1.63 -7.15
N GLY A 43 12.38 -2.52 -7.98
CA GLY A 43 11.07 -3.13 -7.75
C GLY A 43 11.17 -4.36 -6.86
N ILE A 44 10.03 -4.82 -6.36
CA ILE A 44 9.92 -6.04 -5.53
C ILE A 44 10.47 -7.28 -6.24
N HIS A 45 10.26 -7.40 -7.55
CA HIS A 45 10.80 -8.50 -8.36
C HIS A 45 12.33 -8.46 -8.50
N ASP A 46 12.95 -7.28 -8.34
CA ASP A 46 14.42 -7.15 -8.32
C ASP A 46 14.96 -7.44 -6.91
N MET A 47 14.16 -7.16 -5.88
CA MET A 47 14.51 -7.33 -4.47
C MET A 47 14.42 -8.76 -3.97
N PHE A 48 13.44 -9.54 -4.43
CA PHE A 48 13.15 -10.89 -3.96
C PHE A 48 13.15 -11.90 -5.11
N THR A 49 13.45 -13.16 -4.81
CA THR A 49 13.34 -14.22 -5.81
C THR A 49 11.86 -14.57 -6.08
N PRO A 50 11.52 -15.11 -7.27
CA PRO A 50 10.15 -15.54 -7.57
C PRO A 50 9.59 -16.50 -6.52
N THR A 51 10.41 -17.46 -6.06
CA THR A 51 10.04 -18.42 -5.00
C THR A 51 9.66 -17.74 -3.69
N GLN A 52 10.40 -16.72 -3.27
CA GLN A 52 10.09 -15.96 -2.05
C GLN A 52 8.77 -15.17 -2.18
N LEU A 53 8.48 -14.67 -3.38
CA LEU A 53 7.24 -13.94 -3.65
C LEU A 53 6.03 -14.87 -3.74
N GLU A 54 6.20 -16.09 -4.24
CA GLU A 54 5.16 -17.12 -4.27
C GLU A 54 4.83 -17.63 -2.86
N GLU A 55 5.83 -17.75 -1.99
CA GLU A 55 5.64 -18.08 -0.57
C GLU A 55 5.02 -16.94 0.24
N SER A 56 5.01 -15.71 -0.31
CA SER A 56 4.47 -14.54 0.36
C SER A 56 2.95 -14.40 0.18
N MET A 57 2.28 -13.85 1.20
CA MET A 57 0.87 -13.47 1.08
C MET A 57 0.76 -12.16 0.29
N GLN A 58 0.19 -12.23 -0.92
CA GLN A 58 0.01 -11.07 -1.79
C GLN A 58 -1.39 -10.48 -1.62
N LEU A 59 -1.46 -9.28 -1.06
CA LEU A 59 -2.70 -8.53 -0.89
C LEU A 59 -2.68 -7.27 -1.76
N LYS A 60 -3.78 -7.03 -2.47
CA LYS A 60 -3.95 -5.84 -3.31
C LYS A 60 -5.09 -4.98 -2.78
N ALA A 61 -4.77 -3.77 -2.32
CA ALA A 61 -5.76 -2.76 -2.05
C ALA A 61 -6.26 -2.16 -3.39
N THR A 62 -7.56 -2.25 -3.65
CA THR A 62 -8.20 -1.70 -4.86
C THR A 62 -8.94 -0.40 -4.61
N ASN A 63 -9.28 -0.11 -3.35
CA ASN A 63 -9.90 1.16 -2.96
C ASN A 63 -9.23 1.68 -1.68
N LEU A 64 -8.87 2.97 -1.69
CA LEU A 64 -8.31 3.70 -0.54
C LEU A 64 -9.22 4.86 -0.10
N ALA A 65 -10.40 4.99 -0.73
CA ALA A 65 -11.39 6.02 -0.38
C ALA A 65 -12.08 5.68 0.93
N SER A 66 -12.39 6.72 1.70
CA SER A 66 -13.30 6.62 2.84
C SER A 66 -14.73 6.37 2.31
N MET A 67 -15.43 5.40 2.89
CA MET A 67 -16.71 4.94 2.35
C MET A 67 -17.72 4.63 3.45
N VAL A 68 -18.99 4.67 3.08
CA VAL A 68 -20.11 4.25 3.94
C VAL A 68 -20.75 2.99 3.38
N LEU A 69 -21.12 2.08 4.27
CA LEU A 69 -21.87 0.86 3.94
C LEU A 69 -23.33 1.08 4.39
N LEU A 70 -24.23 1.24 3.43
CA LEU A 70 -25.66 1.48 3.67
C LEU A 70 -26.40 0.15 3.69
N SER A 71 -26.92 -0.24 4.85
CA SER A 71 -27.73 -1.46 4.98
C SER A 71 -29.00 -1.36 4.14
N GLN A 72 -29.32 -2.44 3.46
CA GLN A 72 -30.52 -2.58 2.64
C GLN A 72 -31.53 -3.50 3.34
N PRO A 73 -32.84 -3.35 3.05
CA PRO A 73 -33.88 -4.23 3.60
C PRO A 73 -33.69 -5.73 3.28
N ASN A 74 -32.96 -6.04 2.20
CA ASN A 74 -32.63 -7.40 1.79
C ASN A 74 -31.38 -7.99 2.51
N GLY A 75 -30.84 -7.30 3.52
CA GLY A 75 -29.66 -7.73 4.28
C GLY A 75 -28.33 -7.50 3.57
N GLN A 76 -28.32 -6.87 2.39
CA GLN A 76 -27.10 -6.50 1.68
C GLN A 76 -26.64 -5.08 2.05
N TYR A 77 -25.43 -4.72 1.68
CA TYR A 77 -24.88 -3.37 1.87
C TYR A 77 -24.57 -2.72 0.53
N ILE A 78 -24.95 -1.45 0.38
CA ILE A 78 -24.49 -0.61 -0.72
C ILE A 78 -23.25 0.15 -0.25
N VAL A 79 -22.13 -0.04 -0.93
CA VAL A 79 -20.89 0.71 -0.69
C VAL A 79 -20.94 2.01 -1.47
N LYS A 80 -20.73 3.14 -0.79
CA LYS A 80 -20.66 4.45 -1.43
C LYS A 80 -19.47 5.23 -0.90
N ASP A 81 -18.64 5.71 -1.82
CA ASP A 81 -17.52 6.59 -1.47
C ASP A 81 -18.05 7.93 -0.94
N LEU A 82 -17.36 8.48 0.06
CA LEU A 82 -17.66 9.81 0.57
C LEU A 82 -17.37 10.90 -0.49
N PRO A 83 -18.10 12.02 -0.46
CA PRO A 83 -17.84 13.16 -1.35
C PRO A 83 -16.39 13.65 -1.23
N ALA A 84 -15.83 14.20 -2.32
CA ALA A 84 -14.43 14.62 -2.38
C ALA A 84 -14.00 15.52 -1.20
N LEU A 85 -14.84 16.48 -0.79
CA LEU A 85 -14.53 17.34 0.37
C LEU A 85 -14.35 16.55 1.67
N ALA A 86 -15.17 15.52 1.90
CA ALA A 86 -15.07 14.66 3.08
C ALA A 86 -13.89 13.67 3.01
N GLN A 87 -13.37 13.36 1.81
CA GLN A 87 -12.16 12.55 1.64
C GLN A 87 -10.91 13.31 2.09
N PHE A 88 -10.81 14.60 1.77
CA PHE A 88 -9.65 15.43 2.10
C PHE A 88 -9.76 16.09 3.46
N PHE A 89 -10.98 16.41 3.92
CA PHE A 89 -11.23 17.15 5.14
C PHE A 89 -12.24 16.42 6.00
N SER A 90 -11.76 15.70 7.02
CA SER A 90 -12.59 14.81 7.85
C SER A 90 -13.74 15.53 8.58
N CYS A 91 -13.68 16.86 8.76
CA CYS A 91 -14.66 17.60 9.57
C CYS A 91 -15.41 18.75 8.82
N LEU A 92 -15.03 19.12 7.59
CA LEU A 92 -15.60 20.33 6.96
C LEU A 92 -16.96 20.12 6.28
N TRP A 93 -17.33 18.89 5.90
CA TRP A 93 -18.58 18.65 5.17
C TRP A 93 -19.84 18.93 6.01
N PHE A 94 -19.75 18.80 7.34
CA PHE A 94 -20.90 19.02 8.23
C PHE A 94 -21.27 20.49 8.44
N ILE A 95 -20.38 21.43 8.08
CA ILE A 95 -20.52 22.87 8.39
C ILE A 95 -21.15 23.64 7.21
N SER A 96 -21.32 23.01 6.04
CA SER A 96 -21.85 23.66 4.83
C SER A 96 -23.30 23.25 4.48
N GLN A 97 -24.08 22.77 5.45
CA GLN A 97 -25.51 22.45 5.32
C GLN A 97 -26.37 23.56 5.90
#